data_AF-A0A2V8RFT1-F1
#
_entry.id   AF-A0A2V8RFT1-F1
#
_cell.length_a   1.000
_cell.length_b   1.000
_cell.length_c   1.000
_cell.angle_alpha   90.00
_cell.angle_beta   90.00
_cell.angle_gamma   90.00
#
_symmetry.space_group_name_H-M   'P 1'
#
loop_
_entity.id
_entity.type
_entity.pdbx_description
1 polymer ?
#
loop_
_entity_poly.entity_id
_entity_poly.type
_entity_poly.pdbx_seq_one_letter_code
_entity_poly.pdbx_strand_id
1 'polypeptide(L)'
;MSAVITARKPEIRTELPGPKARAIIEADSEFVNPAYPRPAFKLVAERAQGVWVEDVDGNIFLDCNAGVAVCSTGHCHPEVVRAIQEQTEQLIHICGTDYYYQSMPDL
;
A
#
# COMPACT_ATOMS: atom_id res chain seq x y z
N MET A 1 -19.67 -15.57 -5.61
CA MET A 1 -19.20 -16.57 -4.63
C MET A 1 -18.85 -15.83 -3.35
N SER A 2 -19.48 -16.18 -2.22
CA SER A 2 -19.19 -15.54 -0.93
C SER A 2 -17.77 -15.90 -0.50
N ALA A 3 -16.89 -14.90 -0.42
CA ALA A 3 -15.56 -15.10 0.12
C ALA A 3 -15.70 -15.48 1.60
N VAL A 4 -15.23 -16.67 1.96
CA VAL A 4 -15.10 -17.06 3.37
C VAL A 4 -14.15 -16.07 4.02
N ILE A 5 -14.68 -15.19 4.87
CA ILE A 5 -13.85 -14.29 5.67
C ILE A 5 -13.20 -15.16 6.73
N THR A 6 -11.96 -15.58 6.48
CA THR A 6 -11.13 -16.20 7.52
C THR A 6 -10.89 -15.13 8.58
N ALA A 7 -11.33 -15.40 9.82
CA ALA A 7 -11.06 -14.53 10.95
C ALA A 7 -9.54 -14.35 11.09
N ARG A 8 -9.06 -13.11 10.90
CA ARG A 8 -7.66 -12.73 11.02
C ARG A 8 -7.52 -11.80 12.23
N LYS A 9 -6.36 -11.83 12.89
CA LYS A 9 -6.07 -11.01 14.07
C LYS A 9 -4.67 -10.37 13.94
N PRO A 10 -4.39 -9.28 14.66
CA PRO A 10 -3.02 -8.77 14.76
C PRO A 10 -2.09 -9.83 15.36
N GLU A 11 -0.87 -9.92 14.83
CA GLU A 11 0.16 -10.88 15.27
C GLU A 11 1.53 -10.21 15.26
N ILE A 12 2.10 -10.00 16.45
CA ILE A 12 3.46 -9.47 16.60
C ILE A 12 4.38 -10.65 16.90
N ARG A 13 5.33 -10.88 15.99
CA ARG A 13 6.26 -12.02 15.96
C ARG A 13 7.69 -11.63 16.34
N THR A 14 8.00 -10.34 16.32
CA THR A 14 9.32 -9.80 16.70
C THR A 14 9.18 -8.65 17.68
N GLU A 15 10.27 -8.26 18.35
CA GLU A 15 10.34 -6.94 18.96
C GLU A 15 10.18 -5.86 17.88
N LEU A 16 9.46 -4.79 18.21
CA LEU A 16 9.22 -3.69 17.27
C LEU A 16 10.16 -2.50 17.54
N PRO A 17 10.80 -1.92 16.51
CA PRO A 17 10.94 -2.46 15.15
C PRO A 17 11.81 -3.72 15.12
N GLY A 18 11.51 -4.64 14.20
CA GLY A 18 12.32 -5.85 13.98
C GLY A 18 13.66 -5.55 13.30
N PRO A 19 14.55 -6.54 13.14
CA PRO A 19 15.89 -6.32 12.62
C PRO A 19 15.91 -5.74 11.20
N LYS A 20 15.01 -6.17 10.30
CA LYS A 20 14.93 -5.61 8.95
C LYS A 20 14.34 -4.20 8.97
N ALA A 21 13.28 -3.98 9.75
CA ALA A 21 12.70 -2.65 9.92
C ALA A 21 13.72 -1.65 10.49
N ARG A 22 14.56 -2.05 11.45
CA ARG A 22 15.64 -1.21 12.00
C ARG A 22 16.62 -0.75 10.91
N ALA A 23 17.10 -1.67 10.08
CA ALA A 23 18.02 -1.34 8.99
C ALA A 23 17.41 -0.35 7.99
N ILE A 24 16.12 -0.49 7.66
CA ILE A 24 15.42 0.43 6.76
C ILE A 24 15.22 1.81 7.40
N ILE A 25 14.88 1.85 8.69
CA ILE A 25 14.72 3.12 9.44
C ILE A 25 16.06 3.86 9.54
N GLU A 26 17.17 3.14 9.74
CA GLU A 26 18.52 3.73 9.75
C GLU A 26 18.86 4.33 8.38
N ALA A 27 18.61 3.59 7.29
CA ALA A 27 18.77 4.11 5.94
C ALA A 27 17.86 5.32 5.65
N ASP A 28 16.60 5.30 6.10
CA ASP A 28 15.68 6.45 5.98
C ASP A 28 16.28 7.69 6.66
N SER A 29 16.90 7.53 7.84
CA SER A 29 17.52 8.64 8.57
C SER A 29 18.77 9.22 7.91
N GLU A 30 19.47 8.42 7.10
CA GLU A 30 20.66 8.86 6.35
C GLU A 30 20.27 9.56 5.04
N PHE A 31 19.26 9.04 4.33
CA PHE A 31 18.98 9.42 2.96
C PHE A 31 17.72 10.29 2.78
N VAL A 32 16.85 10.41 3.78
CA VAL A 32 15.58 11.13 3.68
C VAL A 32 15.60 12.40 4.54
N ASN A 33 15.00 13.48 4.01
CA ASN A 33 14.92 14.76 4.72
C ASN A 33 14.05 14.64 5.99
N PRO A 34 14.53 15.07 7.17
CA PRO A 34 13.80 14.98 8.43
C PRO A 34 12.50 15.79 8.48
N ALA A 35 12.23 16.67 7.51
CA ALA A 35 10.98 17.39 7.36
C ALA A 35 9.79 16.49 6.93
N TYR A 36 10.04 15.23 6.55
CA TYR A 36 8.99 14.23 6.32
C TYR A 36 8.73 13.46 7.63
N PRO A 37 7.67 13.81 8.39
CA PRO A 37 7.44 13.17 9.68
C PRO A 37 7.08 11.69 9.50
N ARG A 38 7.83 10.81 10.16
CA ARG A 38 7.50 9.39 10.29
C ARG A 38 6.77 9.15 11.60
N PRO A 39 5.64 8.43 11.61
CA PRO A 39 4.93 8.11 12.85
C PRO A 39 5.78 7.29 13.84
N ALA A 40 5.53 7.47 15.14
CA ALA A 40 6.31 6.83 16.20
C ALA A 40 6.23 5.29 16.21
N PHE A 41 5.22 4.70 15.57
CA PHE A 41 5.00 3.26 15.56
C PHE A 41 6.02 2.47 14.70
N LYS A 42 6.90 3.15 13.94
CA LYS A 42 8.07 2.54 13.25
C LYS A 42 7.75 1.28 12.44
N LEU A 43 6.55 1.22 11.88
CA LEU A 43 6.09 0.14 11.01
C LEU A 43 6.69 0.34 9.62
N VAL A 44 7.34 -0.70 9.10
CA VAL A 44 7.90 -0.72 7.74
C VAL A 44 7.13 -1.75 6.92
N ALA A 45 6.12 -1.28 6.18
CA ALA A 45 5.18 -2.15 5.47
C ALA A 45 5.85 -2.88 4.30
N GLU A 46 5.56 -4.18 4.16
CA GLU A 46 6.00 -4.99 3.01
C GLU A 46 4.82 -5.37 2.11
N ARG A 47 3.69 -5.79 2.70
CA ARG A 47 2.49 -6.22 1.99
C ARG A 47 1.24 -5.75 2.71
N ALA A 48 0.16 -5.52 1.96
CA ALA A 48 -1.13 -5.21 2.57
C ALA A 48 -2.29 -5.72 1.71
N GLN A 49 -3.37 -6.15 2.38
CA GLN A 49 -4.62 -6.54 1.72
C GLN A 49 -5.81 -6.24 2.62
N GLY A 50 -6.81 -5.52 2.09
CA GLY A 50 -7.93 -5.05 2.90
C GLY A 50 -7.43 -4.11 4.00
N VAL A 51 -7.69 -4.46 5.26
CA VAL A 51 -7.25 -3.71 6.44
C VAL A 51 -5.98 -4.28 7.09
N TRP A 52 -5.39 -5.32 6.51
CA TRP A 52 -4.26 -6.02 7.11
C TRP A 52 -2.95 -5.59 6.45
N VAL A 53 -1.99 -5.17 7.27
CA VAL A 53 -0.64 -4.80 6.83
C VAL A 53 0.36 -5.76 7.45
N GLU A 54 1.21 -6.35 6.62
CA GLU A 54 2.36 -7.16 7.01
C GLU A 54 3.62 -6.31 6.86
N ASP A 55 4.42 -6.22 7.93
CA ASP A 55 5.71 -5.56 7.89
C ASP A 55 6.82 -6.49 7.36
N VAL A 56 7.99 -5.91 7.09
CA VAL A 56 9.17 -6.62 6.55
C VAL A 56 9.71 -7.75 7.43
N ASP A 57 9.37 -7.74 8.72
CA ASP A 57 9.76 -8.74 9.71
C ASP A 57 8.64 -9.79 9.95
N GLY A 58 7.54 -9.70 9.20
CA GLY A 58 6.42 -10.65 9.22
C GLY A 58 5.39 -10.40 10.32
N ASN A 59 5.40 -9.24 10.97
CA ASN A 59 4.38 -8.82 11.91
C ASN A 59 3.11 -8.39 11.17
N ILE A 60 1.95 -8.76 11.69
CA ILE A 60 0.63 -8.44 11.11
C ILE A 60 -0.06 -7.37 11.96
N PHE A 61 -0.36 -6.24 11.35
CA PHE A 61 -1.04 -5.09 11.94
C PHE A 61 -2.46 -4.93 11.37
N LEU A 62 -3.38 -4.42 12.19
CA LEU A 62 -4.67 -3.93 11.75
C LEU A 62 -4.54 -2.43 11.44
N ASP A 63 -4.84 -2.04 10.21
CA ASP A 63 -4.81 -0.64 9.77
C ASP A 63 -6.12 0.07 10.14
N CYS A 64 -6.01 1.03 11.06
CA CYS A 64 -7.10 1.91 11.47
C CYS A 64 -6.97 3.34 10.88
N ASN A 65 -6.04 3.55 9.94
CA ASN A 65 -5.76 4.84 9.31
C ASN A 65 -6.19 4.89 7.83
N ALA A 66 -6.19 3.74 7.14
CA ALA A 66 -6.50 3.62 5.72
C ALA A 66 -5.67 4.58 4.85
N GLY A 67 -4.39 4.77 5.20
CA GLY A 67 -3.50 5.69 4.50
C GLY A 67 -4.01 7.14 4.45
N VAL A 68 -4.47 7.68 5.58
CA VAL A 68 -5.15 8.99 5.65
C VAL A 68 -6.42 8.98 4.78
N ALA A 69 -7.29 8.00 5.04
CA ALA A 69 -8.58 7.78 4.37
C ALA A 69 -8.55 7.49 2.86
N VAL A 70 -7.38 7.31 2.24
CA VAL A 70 -7.23 6.99 0.81
C VAL A 70 -7.66 5.55 0.49
N CYS A 71 -7.22 4.59 1.31
CA CYS A 71 -7.39 3.15 1.08
C CYS A 71 -8.74 2.64 1.60
N SER A 72 -9.83 3.36 1.34
CA SER A 72 -11.18 3.05 1.86
C SER A 72 -11.76 1.73 1.30
N THR A 73 -11.40 1.37 0.06
CA THR A 73 -11.71 0.06 -0.54
C THR A 73 -10.78 -1.05 -0.05
N GLY A 74 -9.82 -0.73 0.82
CA GLY A 74 -8.80 -1.62 1.33
C GLY A 74 -7.51 -1.60 0.48
N HIS A 75 -6.39 -1.89 1.13
CA HIS A 75 -5.11 -2.06 0.44
C HIS A 75 -5.22 -3.18 -0.60
N CYS A 76 -4.66 -2.95 -1.80
CA CYS A 76 -4.59 -3.92 -2.89
C CYS A 76 -5.93 -4.63 -3.19
N HIS A 77 -7.04 -3.88 -3.25
CA HIS A 77 -8.35 -4.43 -3.60
C HIS A 77 -8.29 -5.16 -4.95
N PRO A 78 -8.75 -6.43 -5.07
CA PRO A 78 -8.52 -7.25 -6.26
C PRO A 78 -9.00 -6.64 -7.57
N GLU A 79 -10.15 -5.97 -7.56
CA GLU A 79 -10.70 -5.33 -8.77
C GLU A 79 -9.89 -4.08 -9.17
N VAL A 80 -9.38 -3.33 -8.20
CA VAL A 80 -8.55 -2.14 -8.47
C VAL A 80 -7.21 -2.58 -9.02
N VAL A 81 -6.58 -3.59 -8.40
CA VAL A 81 -5.31 -4.16 -8.88
C VAL A 81 -5.45 -4.69 -10.29
N ARG A 82 -6.51 -5.45 -10.59
CA ARG A 82 -6.76 -5.97 -11.93
C ARG A 82 -6.92 -4.85 -12.96
N ALA A 83 -7.76 -3.84 -12.67
CA ALA A 83 -7.97 -2.72 -13.58
C ALA A 83 -6.68 -1.94 -13.87
N ILE A 84 -5.84 -1.73 -12.85
CA ILE A 84 -4.52 -1.10 -13.03
C ILE A 84 -3.63 -1.96 -13.93
N GLN A 85 -3.51 -3.27 -13.64
CA GLN A 85 -2.69 -4.19 -14.43
C GLN A 85 -3.10 -4.21 -15.90
N GLU A 86 -4.40 -4.42 -16.17
CA GLU A 86 -4.96 -4.44 -17.52
C GLU A 86 -4.67 -3.13 -18.28
N GLN A 87 -4.87 -1.97 -17.64
CA GLN A 87 -4.61 -0.68 -18.28
C GLN A 87 -3.13 -0.45 -18.57
N THR A 88 -2.24 -0.82 -17.64
CA THR A 88 -0.80 -0.62 -17.79
C THR A 88 -0.17 -1.44 -18.91
N GLU A 89 -0.81 -2.54 -19.33
CA GLU A 89 -0.40 -3.33 -20.50
C GLU A 89 -0.76 -2.64 -21.83
N GLN A 90 -1.70 -1.70 -21.81
CA GLN A 90 -2.16 -0.99 -23.01
C GLN A 90 -1.50 0.38 -23.14
N LEU A 91 -1.65 1.24 -22.13
CA LEU A 91 -1.13 2.61 -22.14
C LEU A 91 -1.07 3.19 -20.73
N ILE A 92 0.10 3.70 -20.32
CA ILE A 92 0.33 4.24 -18.96
C ILE A 92 0.12 5.75 -18.89
N HIS A 93 0.51 6.48 -19.93
CA HIS A 93 0.49 7.93 -19.94
C HIS A 93 0.05 8.46 -21.30
N ILE A 94 -0.71 9.54 -21.25
CA ILE A 94 -1.06 10.36 -22.39
C ILE A 94 -1.20 11.82 -21.94
N CYS A 95 -0.81 12.75 -22.81
CA CYS A 95 -1.27 14.12 -22.78
C CYS A 95 -2.43 14.27 -23.76
N GLY A 96 -3.55 14.89 -23.34
CA GLY A 96 -4.76 15.00 -24.18
C GLY A 96 -4.57 15.78 -25.48
N THR A 97 -3.43 16.44 -25.68
CA THR A 97 -3.05 17.10 -26.93
C THR A 97 -2.31 16.20 -27.91
N ASP A 98 -1.82 15.04 -27.46
CA ASP A 98 -0.88 14.22 -28.24
C ASP A 98 -1.61 13.21 -29.11
N TYR A 99 -2.71 12.62 -28.61
CA TYR A 99 -3.53 11.65 -29.35
C TYR A 99 -5.02 11.76 -29.01
N TYR A 100 -5.85 11.23 -29.91
CA TYR A 100 -7.29 11.05 -29.69
C TYR A 100 -7.55 9.79 -28.84
N TYR A 101 -8.51 9.87 -27.92
CA TYR A 101 -8.92 8.77 -27.04
C TYR A 101 -10.44 8.64 -27.03
N GLN A 102 -10.92 7.39 -27.06
CA GLN A 102 -12.34 7.08 -27.22
C GLN A 102 -13.21 7.71 -26.13
N SER A 103 -12.82 7.70 -24.85
CA SER A 103 -13.71 8.26 -23.82
C SER A 103 -13.62 9.78 -23.64
N MET A 104 -12.77 10.47 -24.40
CA MET A 104 -12.73 11.94 -24.37
C MET A 104 -14.03 12.57 -24.90
N PRO A 105 -14.62 12.08 -26.01
CA PRO A 105 -15.96 12.48 -26.43
C PRO A 105 -17.11 11.77 -25.69
N ASP A 106 -16.87 10.70 -24.93
CA ASP A 106 -17.92 9.92 -24.24
C ASP A 106 -18.36 10.52 -22.89
N LEU A 107 -17.95 11.75 -22.57
CA LEU A 107 -18.32 12.51 -21.37
C LEU A 107 -19.61 13.32 -21.55
#